data_AF-A0A7C0XMZ6-F1
#
_entry.id   AF-A0A7C0XMZ6-F1
#
_cell.length_a   1.000
_cell.length_b   1.000
_cell.length_c   1.000
_cell.angle_alpha   90.00
_cell.angle_beta   90.00
_cell.angle_gamma   90.00
#
_symmetry.space_group_name_H-M   'P 1'
#
loop_
_entity.id
_entity.type
_entity.pdbx_description
1 polymer ?
#
loop_
_entity_poly.entity_id
_entity_poly.type
_entity_poly.pdbx_seq_one_letter_code
_entity_poly.pdbx_strand_id
1 'polypeptide(L)'
;MKDLFALACRQLGRKKLRVFLIVLGIAIGVAAVIGVTSLGEGIRVQAVEQIKASHDLTTVAVSAGVEQGTGSVTLITDSKLAAIEAEKHVLFVAPFVKDAFVTQNNTYLAVTGVSPDYRRVQGHGLELAEGRWFDEGEGEGSNEVVLGYGVAKRLALVEGLEVGDEFAVKIRLYDEYGGGTGGEGQG
;
A
#
# COMPACT_ATOMS: atom_id res chain seq x y z
N MET A 1 -22.64 -36.38 46.49
CA MET A 1 -22.12 -35.84 45.21
C MET A 1 -20.66 -36.23 44.95
N LYS A 2 -19.75 -36.05 45.91
CA LYS A 2 -18.32 -36.42 45.76
C LYS A 2 -18.10 -37.90 45.41
N ASP A 3 -18.88 -38.80 46.02
CA ASP A 3 -18.77 -40.24 45.75
C ASP A 3 -19.16 -40.63 44.32
N LEU A 4 -20.17 -39.95 43.75
CA LEU A 4 -20.60 -40.16 42.36
C LEU A 4 -19.53 -39.71 41.36
N PHE A 5 -18.86 -38.59 41.62
CA PHE A 5 -17.76 -38.09 40.81
C PHE A 5 -16.53 -39.02 40.87
N ALA A 6 -16.19 -39.50 42.07
CA ALA A 6 -15.10 -40.47 42.27
C ALA A 6 -15.39 -41.81 41.59
N LEU A 7 -16.63 -42.28 41.66
CA LEU A 7 -17.08 -43.50 40.96
C LEU A 7 -16.98 -43.34 39.43
N ALA A 8 -17.41 -42.20 38.90
CA ALA A 8 -17.33 -41.90 37.47
C ALA A 8 -15.87 -41.82 36.96
N CYS A 9 -14.98 -41.14 37.71
CA CYS A 9 -13.55 -41.07 37.38
C CYS A 9 -12.90 -42.47 37.39
N ARG A 10 -13.26 -43.33 38.36
CA ARG A 10 -12.72 -44.68 38.45
C ARG A 10 -13.20 -45.58 37.30
N GLN A 11 -14.44 -45.40 36.84
CA GLN A 11 -14.98 -46.10 35.68
C GLN A 11 -14.33 -45.64 34.36
N LEU A 12 -14.07 -44.33 34.20
CA LEU A 12 -13.32 -43.79 33.06
C LEU A 12 -11.88 -44.33 33.02
N GLY A 13 -11.23 -44.44 34.18
CA GLY A 13 -9.89 -45.00 34.33
C GLY A 13 -9.76 -46.48 33.94
N ARG A 14 -10.86 -47.26 33.90
CA ARG A 14 -10.87 -48.66 33.42
C ARG A 14 -10.84 -48.78 31.90
N LYS A 15 -11.30 -47.75 31.16
CA LYS A 15 -11.37 -47.75 29.69
C LYS A 15 -10.42 -46.70 29.08
N LYS A 16 -9.16 -46.72 29.50
CA LYS A 16 -8.13 -45.71 29.15
C LYS A 16 -8.05 -45.42 27.65
N LEU A 17 -7.97 -46.45 26.80
CA LEU A 17 -7.83 -46.28 25.35
C LEU A 17 -9.05 -45.61 24.70
N ARG A 18 -10.27 -45.99 25.13
CA ARG A 18 -11.51 -45.41 24.60
C ARG A 18 -11.63 -43.94 25.00
N VAL A 19 -11.38 -43.63 26.27
CA VAL A 19 -11.46 -42.25 26.79
C VAL A 19 -10.40 -41.37 26.14
N PHE A 20 -9.17 -41.89 25.98
CA PHE A 20 -8.09 -41.17 25.31
C PHE A 20 -8.45 -40.79 23.86
N LEU A 21 -8.95 -41.74 23.07
CA LEU A 21 -9.32 -41.49 21.67
C LEU A 21 -10.49 -40.51 21.53
N ILE A 22 -11.47 -40.55 22.44
CA ILE A 22 -12.59 -39.58 22.45
C ILE A 22 -12.07 -38.17 22.75
N VAL A 23 -11.25 -38.01 23.78
CA VAL A 23 -10.69 -36.70 24.15
C VAL A 23 -9.79 -36.16 23.04
N LEU A 24 -8.97 -37.02 22.43
CA LEU A 24 -8.10 -36.66 21.31
C LEU A 24 -8.92 -36.16 20.11
N GLY A 25 -10.01 -36.86 19.76
CA GLY A 25 -10.90 -36.43 18.66
C GLY A 25 -11.54 -35.06 18.92
N ILE A 26 -12.02 -34.83 20.15
CA ILE A 26 -12.59 -33.53 20.54
C ILE A 26 -11.52 -32.43 20.50
N ALA A 27 -10.31 -32.69 21.00
CA ALA A 27 -9.23 -31.73 21.01
C ALA A 27 -8.83 -31.31 19.59
N ILE A 28 -8.68 -32.26 18.66
CA ILE A 28 -8.36 -31.97 17.25
C ILE A 28 -9.51 -31.21 16.59
N GLY A 29 -10.76 -31.60 16.84
CA GLY A 29 -11.94 -30.93 16.28
C GLY A 29 -12.04 -29.47 16.71
N VAL A 30 -11.88 -29.20 18.01
CA VAL A 30 -11.91 -27.83 18.55
C VAL A 30 -10.73 -27.01 18.03
N ALA A 31 -9.53 -27.60 17.96
CA ALA A 31 -8.34 -26.92 17.42
C ALA A 31 -8.54 -26.49 15.95
N ALA A 32 -9.12 -27.36 15.12
CA ALA A 32 -9.40 -27.05 13.72
C ALA A 32 -10.40 -25.89 13.57
N VAL A 33 -11.49 -25.89 14.35
CA VAL A 33 -12.50 -24.82 14.31
C VAL A 33 -11.93 -23.48 14.77
N ILE A 34 -11.13 -23.49 15.84
CA ILE A 34 -10.47 -22.26 16.34
C ILE A 34 -9.49 -21.73 15.29
N GLY A 35 -8.71 -22.61 14.66
CA GLY A 35 -7.75 -22.23 13.61
C GLY A 35 -8.42 -21.55 12.42
N VAL A 36 -9.48 -22.15 11.88
CA VAL A 36 -10.22 -21.58 10.74
C VAL A 36 -10.89 -20.26 11.11
N THR A 37 -11.47 -20.16 12.31
CA THR A 37 -12.14 -18.93 12.77
C THR A 37 -11.15 -17.78 12.95
N SER A 38 -9.99 -18.06 13.57
CA SER A 38 -8.94 -17.06 13.79
C SER A 38 -8.36 -16.53 12.49
N LEU A 39 -8.14 -17.43 11.52
CA LEU A 39 -7.67 -17.06 10.19
C LEU A 39 -8.72 -16.24 9.44
N GLY A 40 -10.00 -16.65 9.50
CA GLY A 40 -11.10 -15.91 8.87
C GLY A 40 -11.24 -14.49 9.41
N GLU A 41 -11.17 -14.32 10.73
CA GLU A 41 -11.25 -12.99 11.36
C GLU A 41 -10.01 -12.14 11.02
N GLY A 42 -8.81 -12.73 10.98
CA GLY A 42 -7.59 -12.04 10.57
C GLY A 42 -7.67 -11.48 9.15
N ILE A 43 -8.18 -12.27 8.19
CA ILE A 43 -8.39 -11.81 6.81
C ILE A 43 -9.41 -10.67 6.78
N ARG A 44 -10.51 -10.80 7.55
CA ARG A 44 -11.54 -9.76 7.61
C ARG A 44 -10.98 -8.44 8.14
N VAL A 45 -10.23 -8.49 9.24
CA VAL A 45 -9.60 -7.30 9.83
C VAL A 45 -8.65 -6.65 8.83
N GLN A 46 -7.80 -7.45 8.18
CA GLN A 46 -6.85 -6.96 7.18
C GLN A 46 -7.57 -6.31 5.98
N ALA A 47 -8.64 -6.92 5.47
CA ALA A 47 -9.42 -6.36 4.38
C ALA A 47 -10.08 -5.03 4.78
N VAL A 48 -10.64 -4.94 5.99
CA VAL A 48 -11.23 -3.70 6.51
C VAL A 48 -10.17 -2.60 6.65
N GLU A 49 -8.97 -2.95 7.13
CA GLU A 49 -7.87 -2.01 7.27
C GLU A 49 -7.35 -1.51 5.92
N GLN A 50 -7.22 -2.40 4.93
CA GLN A 50 -6.89 -2.02 3.55
C GLN A 50 -7.94 -1.10 2.93
N ILE A 51 -9.22 -1.37 3.17
CA ILE A 51 -10.31 -0.51 2.70
C ILE A 51 -10.22 0.86 3.38
N LYS A 52 -10.05 0.92 4.71
CA LYS A 52 -9.88 2.19 5.42
C LYS A 52 -8.68 2.99 4.92
N ALA A 53 -7.56 2.33 4.62
CA ALA A 53 -6.37 2.97 4.09
C ALA A 53 -6.55 3.46 2.63
N SER A 54 -7.41 2.81 1.85
CA SER A 54 -7.59 3.12 0.42
C SER A 54 -8.81 4.03 0.14
N HIS A 55 -9.79 4.04 1.02
CA HIS A 55 -11.01 4.84 0.93
C HIS A 55 -11.05 5.84 2.08
N ASP A 56 -10.28 6.92 1.94
CA ASP A 56 -10.81 8.17 2.46
C ASP A 56 -11.95 8.56 1.51
N LEU A 57 -13.20 8.49 1.98
CA LEU A 57 -14.43 8.66 1.15
C LEU A 57 -14.53 10.06 0.50
N THR A 58 -13.57 10.93 0.81
CA THR A 58 -13.40 12.29 0.30
C THR A 58 -12.41 12.38 -0.86
N THR A 59 -11.66 11.31 -1.15
CA THR A 59 -10.64 11.31 -2.21
C THR A 59 -11.20 10.73 -3.50
N VAL A 60 -11.31 11.56 -4.54
CA VAL A 60 -11.70 11.15 -5.88
C VAL A 60 -10.45 11.13 -6.77
N ALA A 61 -10.02 9.94 -7.18
CA ALA A 61 -8.93 9.80 -8.15
C ALA A 61 -9.50 9.90 -9.57
N VAL A 62 -9.11 10.95 -10.29
CA VAL A 62 -9.45 11.13 -11.71
C VAL A 62 -8.20 10.79 -12.53
N SER A 63 -8.31 9.80 -13.40
CA SER A 63 -7.25 9.44 -14.35
C SER A 63 -7.63 9.87 -15.77
N ALA A 64 -6.62 10.20 -16.59
CA ALA A 64 -6.82 10.44 -18.01
C ALA A 64 -7.50 9.21 -18.65
N GLY A 65 -8.69 9.43 -19.20
CA GLY A 65 -9.44 8.39 -19.91
C GLY A 65 -8.87 8.19 -21.30
N VAL A 66 -8.63 6.93 -21.66
CA VAL A 66 -8.46 6.54 -23.06
C VAL A 66 -9.86 6.18 -23.57
N GLU A 67 -10.39 6.97 -24.48
CA GLU A 67 -11.69 6.68 -25.08
C GLU A 67 -11.52 5.44 -25.97
N GLN A 68 -12.12 4.31 -25.56
CA GLN A 68 -12.10 3.07 -26.36
C GLN A 68 -12.87 3.29 -27.67
N GLY A 69 -12.14 3.65 -28.73
CA GLY A 69 -12.68 3.77 -30.08
C GLY A 69 -12.06 4.88 -30.93
N THR A 70 -11.59 5.96 -30.32
CA THR A 70 -11.06 7.13 -31.06
C THR A 70 -9.55 7.33 -30.90
N GLY A 71 -8.91 6.61 -29.98
CA GLY A 71 -7.46 6.75 -29.71
C GLY A 71 -7.07 8.09 -29.09
N SER A 72 -8.03 8.97 -28.82
CA SER A 72 -7.80 10.25 -28.17
C SER A 72 -7.60 10.05 -26.67
N VAL A 73 -6.40 10.37 -26.19
CA VAL A 73 -6.08 10.43 -24.77
C VAL A 73 -6.55 11.79 -24.25
N THR A 74 -7.53 11.81 -23.35
CA THR A 74 -7.92 13.07 -22.70
C THR A 74 -6.97 13.33 -21.54
N LEU A 75 -5.97 14.16 -21.78
CA LEU A 75 -5.04 14.61 -20.74
C LEU A 75 -5.75 15.52 -19.72
N ILE A 76 -5.25 15.45 -18.49
CA ILE A 76 -5.61 16.37 -17.40
C ILE A 76 -4.66 17.55 -17.52
N THR A 77 -5.17 18.69 -17.99
CA THR A 77 -4.42 19.95 -18.12
C THR A 77 -4.64 20.81 -16.87
N ASP A 78 -3.71 21.71 -16.55
CA ASP A 78 -3.82 22.63 -15.40
C ASP A 78 -5.10 23.46 -15.41
N SER A 79 -5.61 23.80 -16.60
CA SER A 79 -6.89 24.50 -16.76
C SER A 79 -8.08 23.69 -16.25
N LYS A 80 -8.05 22.36 -16.35
CA LYS A 80 -9.07 21.47 -15.79
C LYS A 80 -8.90 21.30 -14.29
N LEU A 81 -7.66 21.35 -13.80
CA LEU A 81 -7.35 21.32 -12.37
C LEU A 81 -7.97 22.53 -11.65
N ALA A 82 -7.74 23.73 -12.18
CA ALA A 82 -8.29 24.98 -11.65
C ALA A 82 -9.83 25.01 -11.68
N ALA A 83 -10.44 24.40 -12.70
CA ALA A 83 -11.90 24.28 -12.77
C ALA A 83 -12.48 23.34 -11.70
N ILE A 84 -11.76 22.28 -11.32
CA ILE A 84 -12.15 21.35 -10.25
C ILE A 84 -11.96 22.01 -8.88
N GLU A 85 -10.87 22.75 -8.69
CA GLU A 85 -10.59 23.49 -7.44
C GLU A 85 -11.63 24.58 -7.17
N ALA A 86 -12.18 25.20 -8.21
CA ALA A 86 -13.22 26.23 -8.09
C ALA A 86 -14.59 25.70 -7.61
N GLU A 87 -14.78 24.38 -7.53
CA GLU A 87 -16.03 23.77 -7.12
C GLU A 87 -16.19 23.77 -5.58
N LYS A 88 -17.35 24.23 -5.09
CA LYS A 88 -17.59 24.54 -3.66
C LYS A 88 -17.41 23.36 -2.68
N HIS A 89 -17.41 22.13 -3.19
CA HIS A 89 -17.30 20.90 -2.39
C HIS A 89 -15.91 20.27 -2.39
N VAL A 90 -14.93 20.91 -3.05
CA VAL A 90 -13.55 20.43 -3.14
C VAL A 90 -12.68 21.22 -2.17
N LEU A 91 -12.01 20.54 -1.24
CA LEU A 91 -11.14 21.17 -0.24
C LEU A 91 -9.68 21.28 -0.72
N PHE A 92 -9.19 20.25 -1.40
CA PHE A 92 -7.82 20.18 -1.91
C PHE A 92 -7.81 19.35 -3.19
N VAL A 93 -6.97 19.77 -4.14
CA VAL A 93 -6.71 19.03 -5.37
C VAL A 93 -5.20 18.87 -5.48
N ALA A 94 -4.73 17.65 -5.67
CA ALA A 94 -3.32 17.37 -5.90
C ALA A 94 -3.15 16.52 -7.16
N PRO A 95 -2.49 17.04 -8.21
CA PRO A 95 -2.11 16.21 -9.35
C PRO A 95 -1.05 15.22 -8.91
N PHE A 96 -1.14 14.01 -9.43
CA PHE A 96 -0.10 12.99 -9.26
C PHE A 96 0.10 12.23 -10.56
N VAL A 97 1.34 11.83 -10.83
CA VAL A 97 1.72 11.01 -11.98
C VAL A 97 2.32 9.73 -11.44
N LYS A 98 1.81 8.57 -11.88
CA LYS A 98 2.39 7.28 -11.54
C LYS A 98 3.21 6.77 -12.71
N ASP A 99 4.48 6.50 -12.45
CA ASP A 99 5.38 5.84 -13.39
C ASP A 99 6.12 4.72 -12.68
N ALA A 100 6.80 3.88 -13.44
CA ALA A 100 7.65 2.85 -12.88
C ALA A 100 9.01 2.83 -13.55
N PHE A 101 10.04 2.87 -12.71
CA PHE A 101 11.41 2.85 -13.15
C PHE A 101 12.10 1.57 -12.72
N VAL A 102 13.19 1.27 -13.40
CA VAL A 102 14.02 0.10 -13.13
C VAL A 102 15.43 0.59 -12.82
N THR A 103 15.96 0.19 -11.67
CA THR A 103 17.36 0.48 -11.30
C THR A 103 18.32 -0.36 -12.14
N GLN A 104 19.61 -0.02 -12.11
CA GLN A 104 20.65 -0.80 -12.81
C GLN A 104 20.68 -2.27 -12.37
N ASN A 105 20.27 -2.57 -11.13
CA ASN A 105 20.18 -3.93 -10.60
C ASN A 105 18.82 -4.62 -10.83
N ASN A 106 18.03 -4.13 -11.79
CA ASN A 106 16.73 -4.69 -12.17
C ASN A 106 15.70 -4.67 -11.03
N THR A 107 15.81 -3.70 -10.11
CA THR A 107 14.79 -3.47 -9.08
C THR A 107 13.70 -2.57 -9.64
N TYR A 108 12.46 -3.07 -9.65
CA TYR A 108 11.29 -2.29 -10.07
C TYR A 108 10.87 -1.33 -8.96
N LEU A 109 10.85 -0.05 -9.26
CA LEU A 109 10.45 1.04 -8.38
C LEU A 109 9.19 1.69 -8.97
N ALA A 110 8.08 1.59 -8.24
CA ALA A 110 6.91 2.41 -8.55
C ALA A 110 7.16 3.82 -7.99
N VAL A 111 7.24 4.81 -8.87
CA VAL A 111 7.46 6.21 -8.50
C VAL A 111 6.18 6.98 -8.76
N THR A 112 5.80 7.81 -7.80
CA THR A 112 4.67 8.71 -7.94
C THR A 112 5.20 10.13 -7.83
N GLY A 113 5.16 10.87 -8.94
CA GLY A 113 5.38 12.30 -8.93
C GLY A 113 4.18 12.98 -8.30
N VAL A 114 4.40 13.81 -7.29
CA VAL A 114 3.35 14.44 -6.49
C VAL A 114 3.64 15.93 -6.35
N SER A 115 2.60 16.75 -6.36
CA SER A 115 2.69 18.16 -5.95
C SER A 115 2.90 18.28 -4.42
N PRO A 116 3.52 19.35 -3.90
CA PRO A 116 3.59 19.61 -2.45
C PRO A 116 2.25 19.51 -1.72
N ASP A 117 1.15 19.90 -2.38
CA ASP A 117 -0.21 19.82 -1.84
C ASP A 117 -0.71 18.39 -1.64
N TYR A 118 -0.06 17.39 -2.24
CA TYR A 118 -0.37 15.98 -2.04
C TYR A 118 -0.28 15.57 -0.57
N ARG A 119 0.61 16.19 0.21
CA ARG A 119 0.68 15.97 1.66
C ARG A 119 -0.61 16.35 2.39
N ARG A 120 -1.27 17.42 1.95
CA ARG A 120 -2.52 17.92 2.54
C ARG A 120 -3.69 17.00 2.17
N VAL A 121 -3.68 16.44 0.96
CA VAL A 121 -4.69 15.50 0.46
C VAL A 121 -4.57 14.12 1.12
N GLN A 122 -3.36 13.59 1.32
CA GLN A 122 -3.17 12.22 1.85
C GLN A 122 -3.34 12.10 3.37
N GLY A 123 -3.75 13.18 4.06
CA GLY A 123 -4.32 13.13 5.40
C GLY A 123 -3.43 12.50 6.49
N HIS A 124 -2.75 13.34 7.26
CA HIS A 124 -2.43 13.09 8.69
C HIS A 124 -1.63 11.84 9.14
N GLY A 125 -1.19 10.94 8.25
CA GLY A 125 -0.54 9.68 8.66
C GLY A 125 0.92 9.48 8.23
N LEU A 126 1.43 10.29 7.29
CA LEU A 126 2.82 10.20 6.86
C LEU A 126 3.71 11.08 7.74
N GLU A 127 4.22 10.50 8.82
CA GLU A 127 5.33 11.08 9.58
C GLU A 127 6.65 10.76 8.88
N LEU A 128 7.43 11.80 8.62
CA LEU A 128 8.78 11.62 8.09
C LEU A 128 9.68 11.14 9.23
N ALA A 129 10.22 9.94 9.10
CA ALA A 129 11.17 9.40 10.08
C ALA A 129 12.50 10.17 10.03
N GLU A 130 13.01 10.45 8.82
CA GLU A 130 14.25 11.18 8.58
C GLU A 130 14.15 11.95 7.24
N GLY A 131 14.90 13.04 7.11
CA GLY A 131 14.96 13.87 5.88
C GLY A 131 14.05 15.10 5.90
N ARG A 132 13.79 15.66 4.71
CA ARG A 132 12.89 16.80 4.49
C ARG A 132 11.80 16.47 3.46
N TRP A 133 10.67 17.15 3.57
CA TRP A 133 9.62 17.08 2.55
C TRP A 133 9.89 18.12 1.46
N PHE A 134 9.20 17.98 0.33
CA PHE A 134 9.19 18.97 -0.76
C PHE A 134 8.68 20.32 -0.23
N ASP A 135 9.46 21.39 -0.44
CA ASP A 135 9.08 22.76 -0.10
C ASP A 135 8.44 23.47 -1.31
N GLU A 136 7.56 24.45 -1.07
CA GLU A 136 6.84 25.19 -2.13
C GLU A 136 7.81 26.05 -2.99
N GLY A 137 9.03 26.29 -2.53
CA GLY A 137 10.07 27.06 -3.22
C GLY A 137 10.92 26.29 -4.25
N GLU A 138 10.88 24.96 -4.24
CA GLU A 138 11.76 24.10 -5.06
C GLU A 138 11.07 23.60 -6.37
N GLY A 139 9.94 24.21 -6.72
CA GLY A 139 8.84 23.62 -7.50
C GLY A 139 9.03 23.30 -8.99
N GLU A 140 10.17 23.56 -9.63
CA GLU A 140 10.39 23.15 -11.03
C GLU A 140 11.84 22.71 -11.23
N GLY A 141 12.09 21.39 -11.19
CA GLY A 141 13.39 20.79 -11.54
C GLY A 141 14.28 20.32 -10.38
N SER A 142 13.77 20.29 -9.15
CA SER A 142 14.47 19.64 -8.03
C SER A 142 14.31 18.12 -8.12
N ASN A 143 15.42 17.38 -8.21
CA ASN A 143 15.46 15.92 -8.26
C ASN A 143 15.39 15.31 -6.85
N GLU A 144 14.50 15.81 -6.00
CA GLU A 144 14.32 15.26 -4.66
C GLU A 144 13.33 14.09 -4.71
N VAL A 145 13.61 13.04 -3.94
CA VAL A 145 12.76 11.84 -3.88
C VAL A 145 12.53 11.48 -2.43
N VAL A 146 11.25 11.33 -2.06
CA VAL A 146 10.89 10.77 -0.76
C VAL A 146 10.62 9.27 -0.91
N LEU A 147 11.30 8.46 -0.10
CA LEU A 147 11.19 7.01 -0.12
C LEU A 147 10.34 6.50 1.04
N GLY A 148 9.43 5.57 0.74
CA GLY A 148 8.73 4.81 1.77
C GLY A 148 9.66 3.82 2.47
N TYR A 149 9.44 3.58 3.76
CA TYR A 149 10.27 2.72 4.61
C TYR A 149 10.63 1.35 3.98
N GLY A 150 9.67 0.68 3.35
CA GLY A 150 9.90 -0.62 2.71
C GLY A 150 10.81 -0.55 1.48
N VAL A 151 10.74 0.54 0.71
CA VAL A 151 11.59 0.79 -0.45
C VAL A 151 13.00 1.17 0.01
N ALA A 152 13.10 2.10 0.97
CA ALA A 152 14.38 2.51 1.57
C ALA A 152 15.15 1.30 2.13
N LYS A 153 14.47 0.44 2.91
CA LYS A 153 15.09 -0.78 3.45
C LYS A 153 15.56 -1.75 2.37
N ARG A 154 14.81 -1.88 1.28
CA ARG A 154 15.18 -2.75 0.16
C ARG A 154 16.38 -2.19 -0.60
N LEU A 155 16.40 -0.89 -0.86
CA LEU A 155 17.51 -0.21 -1.56
C LEU A 155 18.78 -0.23 -0.71
N ALA A 156 18.69 0.02 0.58
CA ALA A 156 19.83 -0.11 1.50
C ALA A 156 20.44 -1.53 1.49
N LEU A 157 19.62 -2.57 1.33
CA LEU A 157 20.09 -3.96 1.38
C LEU A 157 20.63 -4.47 0.03
N VAL A 158 20.09 -3.98 -1.09
CA VAL A 158 20.46 -4.44 -2.44
C VAL A 158 21.54 -3.56 -3.07
N GLU A 159 21.49 -2.25 -2.80
CA GLU A 159 22.34 -1.25 -3.44
C GLU A 159 23.24 -0.50 -2.45
N GLY A 160 23.06 -0.69 -1.14
CA GLY A 160 23.88 -0.04 -0.11
C GLY A 160 23.63 1.47 0.04
N LEU A 161 22.53 1.97 -0.52
CA LEU A 161 22.18 3.39 -0.53
C LEU A 161 21.63 3.83 0.84
N GLU A 162 22.16 4.94 1.35
CA GLU A 162 21.67 5.61 2.56
C GLU A 162 20.93 6.92 2.22
N VAL A 163 20.25 7.51 3.21
CA VAL A 163 19.48 8.74 3.02
C VAL A 163 20.45 9.89 2.69
N GLY A 164 20.36 10.43 1.48
CA GLY A 164 21.22 11.51 0.98
C GLY A 164 22.15 11.12 -0.17
N ASP A 165 22.21 9.83 -0.52
CA ASP A 165 22.97 9.37 -1.68
C ASP A 165 22.22 9.63 -2.99
N GLU A 166 22.97 10.00 -4.04
CA GLU A 166 22.45 10.09 -5.40
C GLU A 166 22.36 8.69 -6.04
N PHE A 167 21.23 8.40 -6.70
CA PHE A 167 21.04 7.14 -7.41
C PHE A 167 20.44 7.38 -8.79
N ALA A 168 21.05 6.79 -9.82
CA ALA A 168 20.64 7.00 -11.20
C ALA A 168 19.40 6.18 -11.56
N VAL A 169 18.34 6.84 -11.98
CA VAL A 169 17.10 6.19 -12.41
C VAL A 169 16.86 6.42 -13.90
N LYS A 170 16.53 5.37 -14.64
CA LYS A 170 16.19 5.50 -16.06
C LYS A 170 14.73 5.94 -16.20
N ILE A 171 14.52 7.24 -16.39
CA ILE A 171 13.19 7.83 -16.60
C ILE A 171 12.80 7.75 -18.07
N ARG A 172 11.54 7.41 -18.37
CA ARG A 172 10.96 7.57 -19.72
C ARG A 172 10.14 8.85 -19.75
N LEU A 173 10.55 9.82 -20.56
CA LEU A 173 9.80 11.05 -20.75
C LEU A 173 8.67 10.82 -21.77
N TYR A 174 7.49 11.33 -21.46
CA TYR A 174 6.33 11.34 -22.34
C TYR A 174 6.12 12.77 -22.86
N ASP A 175 6.07 12.93 -24.19
CA ASP A 175 5.74 14.21 -24.84
C ASP A 175 4.25 14.58 -24.62
N GLU A 176 3.89 15.85 -24.80
CA GLU A 176 2.53 16.42 -24.66
C GLU A 176 1.49 15.71 -25.56
N TYR A 177 1.96 14.95 -26.56
CA TYR A 177 1.17 14.14 -27.48
C TYR A 177 1.16 12.63 -27.17
N GLY A 178 1.70 12.19 -26.03
CA GLY A 178 1.79 10.77 -25.67
C GLY A 178 2.82 9.98 -26.49
N GLY A 179 3.68 10.66 -27.24
CA GLY A 179 4.83 10.07 -27.91
C GLY A 179 5.95 9.80 -26.92
N GLY A 180 6.19 8.54 -26.60
CA GLY A 180 7.35 8.14 -25.79
C GLY A 180 8.64 8.38 -26.56
N THR A 181 9.35 9.47 -26.28
CA THR A 181 10.73 9.64 -26.73
C THR A 181 11.62 9.08 -25.64
N GLY A 182 12.31 7.99 -25.95
CA GLY A 182 13.29 7.37 -25.06
C GLY A 182 14.50 8.28 -24.87
N GLY A 183 14.36 9.30 -24.03
CA GLY A 183 15.45 10.12 -23.54
C GLY A 183 16.05 9.46 -22.31
N GLU A 184 17.29 9.01 -22.42
CA GLU A 184 18.10 8.58 -21.28
C GLU A 184 18.46 9.83 -20.45
N GLY A 185 17.57 10.20 -19.52
CA GLY A 185 17.88 11.18 -18.49
C GLY A 185 18.77 10.53 -17.42
N GLN A 186 20.02 10.95 -17.34
CA GLN A 186 20.87 10.75 -16.17
C GLN A 186 20.47 11.80 -15.13
N GLY A 187 20.02 11.34 -13.97
CA GLY A 187 19.71 12.13 -12.78
C GLY A 187 19.64 11.21 -11.59
#